data_AF-A0A520H3H4-F1
#
_entry.id   AF-A0A520H3H4-F1
#
_cell.length_a   1.000
_cell.length_b   1.000
_cell.length_c   1.000
_cell.angle_alpha   90.00
_cell.angle_beta   90.00
_cell.angle_gamma   90.00
#
_symmetry.space_group_name_H-M   'P 1'
#
loop_
_entity.id
_entity.type
_entity.pdbx_description
1 polymer ?
#
loop_
_entity_poly.entity_id
_entity_poly.type
_entity_poly.pdbx_seq_one_letter_code
_entity_poly.pdbx_strand_id
1 'polypeptide(L)' 'MNAIDTPDPDHADLALYVHWPFCVSKCPYCDFNSHVRDAVDQEAWRTAMLADLAY' A
#
# COMPACT_ATOMS: atom_id res chain seq x y z
N MET A 1 -5.63 -19.44 14.50
CA MET A 1 -6.55 -19.11 13.39
C MET A 1 -7.44 -18.01 13.93
N ASN A 2 -7.12 -16.75 13.61
CA ASN A 2 -7.88 -15.61 14.10
C ASN A 2 -9.16 -15.49 13.27
N ALA A 3 -10.23 -14.96 13.88
CA ALA A 3 -11.58 -14.85 13.32
C ALA A 3 -11.72 -13.93 12.09
N ILE A 4 -10.64 -13.67 11.34
CA ILE A 4 -10.58 -12.81 10.15
C ILE A 4 -10.69 -13.64 8.86
N ASP A 5 -10.49 -14.97 8.92
CA ASP A 5 -10.46 -15.85 7.73
C ASP A 5 -11.79 -16.53 7.39
N THR A 6 -12.86 -16.30 8.17
CA THR A 6 -14.20 -16.81 7.80
C THR A 6 -14.92 -15.77 6.96
N PRO A 7 -15.21 -16.04 5.67
CA PRO A 7 -15.94 -15.10 4.83
C PRO A 7 -17.33 -14.86 5.43
N ASP A 8 -17.65 -13.60 5.67
CA ASP A 8 -18.98 -13.14 6.06
C ASP A 8 -19.86 -13.13 4.79
N PRO A 9 -20.89 -13.97 4.69
CA PRO A 9 -21.71 -14.08 3.48
C PRO A 9 -22.47 -12.79 3.13
N ASP A 10 -22.57 -11.84 4.06
CA ASP A 10 -23.26 -10.56 3.90
C ASP A 10 -22.29 -9.39 3.65
N HIS A 11 -20.98 -9.61 3.75
CA HIS A 11 -19.95 -8.66 3.33
C HIS A 11 -19.38 -9.10 1.98
N ALA A 12 -19.56 -8.30 0.94
CA ALA A 12 -18.70 -8.45 -0.23
C ALA A 12 -17.25 -8.25 0.26
N ASP A 13 -16.38 -9.24 0.04
CA ASP A 13 -14.97 -9.20 0.43
C ASP A 13 -14.27 -8.01 -0.28
N LEU A 14 -14.34 -6.83 0.32
CA LEU A 14 -13.69 -5.63 -0.17
C LEU A 14 -12.22 -5.71 0.22
N ALA A 15 -11.36 -5.85 -0.79
CA ALA A 15 -9.92 -5.79 -0.62
C ALA A 15 -9.37 -4.43 -1.11
N LEU A 16 -8.40 -3.89 -0.37
CA LEU A 16 -7.67 -2.68 -0.74
C LEU A 16 -6.19 -3.03 -0.98
N TYR A 17 -5.67 -2.64 -2.13
CA TYR A 17 -4.24 -2.70 -2.44
C TYR A 17 -3.65 -1.29 -2.45
N VAL A 18 -2.60 -1.07 -1.67
CA VAL A 18 -1.85 0.20 -1.65
C VAL A 18 -0.43 -0.06 -2.11
N HIS A 19 -0.01 0.65 -3.16
CA HIS A 19 1.35 0.56 -3.66
C HIS A 19 2.29 1.49 -2.88
N TRP A 20 3.32 0.93 -2.23
CA TRP A 20 4.40 1.66 -1.57
C TRP A 20 5.70 1.52 -2.36
N PRO A 21 6.10 2.51 -3.18
CA PRO A 21 7.24 2.38 -4.08
C PRO A 21 8.57 2.77 -3.43
N PHE A 22 8.64 3.09 -2.14
CA PHE A 22 9.85 3.69 -1.54
C PHE A 22 10.69 2.67 -0.80
N CYS A 23 11.98 2.61 -1.13
CA CYS A 23 12.96 1.74 -0.46
C CYS A 23 14.15 2.57 0.07
N VAL A 24 14.76 2.11 1.17
CA VAL A 24 16.05 2.67 1.66
C VAL A 24 17.21 2.27 0.73
N SER A 25 17.11 1.10 0.10
CA SER A 25 18.07 0.60 -0.88
C SER A 25 17.36 -0.37 -1.83
N LYS A 26 17.96 -0.63 -3.00
CA LYS A 26 17.41 -1.58 -3.97
C LYS A 26 18.09 -2.94 -3.83
N CYS A 27 17.32 -4.00 -3.62
CA CYS A 27 17.82 -5.37 -3.62
C CYS A 27 18.26 -5.82 -5.03
N PRO A 28 19.26 -6.70 -5.16
CA PRO A 28 19.83 -7.10 -6.46
C PRO A 28 18.83 -7.84 -7.37
N TYR A 29 17.76 -8.38 -6.82
CA TYR A 29 16.70 -9.09 -7.55
C TYR A 29 15.36 -8.35 -7.54
N CYS A 30 15.37 -7.06 -7.15
CA CYS A 30 14.12 -6.31 -7.03
C CYS A 30 13.57 -5.95 -8.41
N ASP A 31 12.45 -6.60 -8.77
CA ASP A 31 11.65 -6.33 -9.98
C ASP A 31 10.30 -5.64 -9.65
N PHE A 32 10.11 -5.24 -8.40
CA PHE A 32 8.96 -4.39 -8.04
C PHE A 32 9.17 -2.98 -8.57
N ASN A 33 8.07 -2.33 -8.95
CA ASN A 33 8.06 -0.89 -9.19
C ASN A 33 8.46 -0.18 -7.88
N SER A 34 9.71 0.24 -7.79
CA SER A 34 10.33 0.72 -6.56
C SER A 34 11.40 1.76 -6.86
N HIS A 35 11.61 2.65 -5.90
CA HIS A 35 12.44 3.83 -6.00
C HIS A 35 13.20 4.01 -4.69
N VAL A 36 14.53 4.08 -4.78
CA VAL A 36 15.35 4.43 -3.61
C VAL A 36 15.19 5.91 -3.29
N ARG A 37 14.91 6.22 -2.02
CA ARG A 37 14.75 7.59 -1.51
C ARG A 37 15.40 7.69 -0.14
N ASP A 38 16.22 8.72 0.06
CA ASP A 38 16.84 9.01 1.36
C ASP A 38 15.82 9.51 2.38
N ALA A 39 14.77 10.19 1.91
CA ALA A 39 13.63 10.62 2.70
C ALA A 39 12.35 10.63 1.86
N VAL A 40 11.21 10.44 2.53
CA VAL A 40 9.87 10.53 1.94
C VAL A 40 9.07 11.53 2.76
N ASP A 41 8.49 12.52 2.09
CA ASP A 41 7.48 13.37 2.71
C ASP A 41 6.19 12.55 2.87
N GLN A 42 6.01 11.98 4.06
CA GLN A 42 4.87 11.12 4.35
C GLN A 42 3.55 11.90 4.40
N GLU A 43 3.59 13.18 4.77
CA GLU A 43 2.39 14.00 4.84
C GLU A 43 1.88 14.34 3.44
N ALA A 44 2.79 14.75 2.54
CA ALA A 44 2.45 14.97 1.14
C ALA A 44 1.93 13.69 0.48
N TRP A 45 2.59 12.54 0.68
CA TRP A 45 2.14 11.26 0.14
C TRP A 45 0.75 10.85 0.64
N ARG A 46 0.52 10.94 1.97
CA ARG A 46 -0.78 10.62 2.58
C ARG A 46 -1.88 11.52 2.04
N THR A 47 -1.61 12.83 1.95
CA THR A 47 -2.59 13.80 1.46
C THR A 47 -2.99 13.51 0.01
N ALA A 48 -2.02 13.20 -0.85
CA ALA A 48 -2.29 12.82 -2.24
C ALA A 48 -3.07 11.51 -2.34
N MET A 49 -2.71 10.48 -1.57
CA MET A 49 -3.40 9.18 -1.56
C MET A 49 -4.86 9.31 -1.11
N LEU A 50 -5.13 10.07 -0.04
CA LEU A 50 -6.49 10.29 0.43
C LEU A 50 -7.32 11.10 -0.57
N ALA A 51 -6.70 12.05 -1.27
CA ALA A 51 -7.36 12.78 -2.34
C ALA A 51 -7.75 11.86 -3.52
N ASP A 52 -6.91 10.88 -3.86
CA ASP A 52 -7.20 9.90 -4.92
C ASP A 52 -8.35 8.95 -4.54
N LEU A 53 -8.36 8.45 -3.30
CA LEU A 53 -9.42 7.56 -2.78
C LEU A 53 -10.79 8.24 -2.58
N ALA A 54 -10.85 9.57 -2.60
CA ALA A 54 -12.08 10.33 -2.38
C ALA A 54 -12.99 10.42 -3.63
N TYR A 55 -12.55 9.88 -4.77
CA TYR A 55 -13.27 9.87 -6.05
C TYR A 55 -13.74 8.46 -6.44
#